data_AF-A0A953RRD7-F1
#
_entry.id   AF-A0A953RRD7-F1
#
_cell.length_a   1.000
_cell.length_b   1.000
_cell.length_c   1.000
_cell.angle_alpha   90.00
_cell.angle_beta   90.00
_cell.angle_gamma   90.00
#
_symmetry.space_group_name_H-M   'P 1'
#
loop_
_entity.id
_entity.type
_entity.pdbx_description
1 polymer ?
#
loop_
_entity_poly.entity_id
_entity_poly.type
_entity_poly.pdbx_seq_one_letter_code
_entity_poly.pdbx_strand_id
1 'polypeptide(L)'
;MHIDWVLLPILAATTAALLFALRRTRLGAFLRERIADRPRRRLLIASVSFFLTFATVRGMVFCIVHHIPPFHYVIMEGRHIHHLVFGILILLLVGYGWLCEVGNGSDSSSILASSLMSLLYGLGAALTLDEFALWLNLKDVYFVREGRSSFDAIILFGSLLAISTWGAPLFSASAKGKSGDRPNPI
;
A
#
# COMPACT_ATOMS: atom_id res chain seq x y z
N MET A 1 -8.42 17.21 26.33
CA MET A 1 -7.89 16.93 24.97
C MET A 1 -7.76 15.43 24.85
N HIS A 2 -8.66 14.78 24.12
CA HIS A 2 -8.53 13.36 23.78
C HIS A 2 -7.76 13.28 22.46
N ILE A 3 -6.55 12.71 22.53
CA ILE A 3 -5.78 12.38 21.34
C ILE A 3 -6.28 11.02 20.89
N ASP A 4 -7.01 10.99 19.79
CA ASP A 4 -7.57 9.76 19.25
C ASP A 4 -6.48 9.04 18.46
N TRP A 5 -5.58 8.35 19.19
CA TRP A 5 -4.58 7.46 18.61
C TRP A 5 -5.17 6.30 17.78
N VAL A 6 -6.50 6.22 17.66
CA VAL A 6 -7.31 5.15 17.06
C VAL A 6 -6.87 4.72 15.65
N LEU A 7 -6.29 5.62 14.87
CA LEU A 7 -5.76 5.26 13.55
C LEU A 7 -4.60 4.25 13.64
N LEU A 8 -3.63 4.46 14.53
CA LEU A 8 -2.47 3.57 14.66
C LEU A 8 -2.81 2.12 15.05
N PRO A 9 -3.66 1.83 16.06
CA PRO A 9 -4.07 0.48 16.40
C PRO A 9 -4.95 -0.13 15.30
N ILE A 10 -5.76 0.64 14.57
CA ILE A 10 -6.49 0.12 13.40
C ILE A 10 -5.49 -0.34 12.32
N LEU A 11 -4.52 0.50 11.97
CA LEU A 11 -3.49 0.18 10.96
C LEU A 11 -2.60 -1.01 11.39
N ALA A 12 -2.27 -1.09 12.68
CA ALA A 12 -1.54 -2.22 13.25
C ALA A 12 -2.38 -3.50 13.19
N ALA A 13 -3.68 -3.42 13.54
CA ALA A 13 -4.62 -4.53 13.49
C ALA A 13 -4.85 -5.02 12.05
N THR A 14 -5.02 -4.13 11.07
CA THR A 14 -5.16 -4.50 9.66
C THR A 14 -3.90 -5.19 9.14
N THR A 15 -2.72 -4.67 9.49
CA THR A 15 -1.44 -5.28 9.11
C THR A 15 -1.28 -6.67 9.75
N ALA A 16 -1.59 -6.80 11.04
CA ALA A 16 -1.53 -8.06 11.77
C ALA A 16 -2.54 -9.08 11.21
N ALA A 17 -3.75 -8.66 10.89
CA ALA A 17 -4.79 -9.49 10.29
C ALA A 17 -4.38 -9.98 8.89
N LEU A 18 -3.81 -9.12 8.05
CA LEU A 18 -3.29 -9.51 6.74
C LEU A 18 -2.12 -10.49 6.85
N LEU A 19 -1.19 -10.26 7.78
CA LEU A 19 -0.10 -11.21 8.05
C LEU A 19 -0.61 -12.54 8.57
N PHE A 20 -1.58 -12.52 9.48
CA PHE A 20 -2.22 -13.71 10.00
C PHE A 20 -2.90 -14.49 8.88
N ALA A 21 -3.66 -13.81 8.00
CA ALA A 21 -4.28 -14.42 6.84
C ALA A 21 -3.25 -15.07 5.91
N LEU A 22 -2.18 -14.34 5.55
CA LEU A 22 -1.11 -14.85 4.67
C LEU A 22 -0.30 -16.01 5.30
N ARG A 23 -0.21 -16.07 6.63
CA ARG A 23 0.55 -17.09 7.35
C ARG A 23 -0.27 -18.34 7.65
N ARG A 24 -1.49 -18.17 8.17
CA ARG A 24 -2.29 -19.25 8.79
C ARG A 24 -3.38 -19.80 7.88
N THR A 25 -3.77 -19.11 6.82
CA THR A 25 -4.91 -19.53 5.99
C THR A 25 -4.48 -20.17 4.67
N ARG A 26 -5.41 -20.93 4.08
CA ARG A 26 -5.26 -21.53 2.74
C ARG A 26 -5.00 -20.48 1.64
N LEU A 27 -5.38 -19.22 1.86
CA LEU A 27 -5.10 -18.11 0.94
C LEU A 27 -3.59 -17.87 0.79
N GLY A 28 -2.84 -17.96 1.90
CA GLY A 28 -1.39 -17.84 1.86
C GLY A 28 -0.72 -18.95 1.08
N ALA A 29 -1.19 -20.19 1.25
CA ALA A 29 -0.70 -21.34 0.48
C ALA A 29 -1.06 -21.20 -1.01
N PHE A 30 -2.31 -20.86 -1.30
CA PHE A 30 -2.81 -20.65 -2.65
C PHE A 30 -2.06 -19.53 -3.40
N LEU A 31 -1.78 -18.40 -2.75
CA LEU A 31 -0.99 -17.31 -3.34
C LEU A 31 0.46 -17.74 -3.63
N ARG A 32 1.06 -18.57 -2.78
CA ARG A 32 2.40 -19.12 -3.00
C ARG A 32 2.44 -20.11 -4.17
N GLU A 33 1.40 -20.92 -4.31
CA GLU A 33 1.28 -21.91 -5.38
C GLU A 33 0.96 -21.28 -6.74
N ARG A 34 0.05 -20.30 -6.78
CA ARG A 34 -0.37 -19.63 -8.02
C ARG A 34 0.61 -18.57 -8.50
N ILE A 35 1.33 -17.91 -7.59
CA ILE A 35 2.26 -16.83 -7.91
C ILE A 35 3.64 -17.19 -7.33
N ALA A 36 4.33 -18.06 -8.07
CA ALA A 36 5.70 -18.45 -7.76
C ALA A 36 6.67 -17.25 -7.84
N ASP A 37 6.39 -16.31 -8.76
CA ASP A 37 7.18 -15.10 -8.96
C ASP A 37 7.15 -14.19 -7.72
N ARG A 38 8.29 -14.13 -7.01
CA ARG A 38 8.45 -13.32 -5.80
C ARG A 38 8.13 -11.83 -6.02
N PRO A 39 8.60 -11.16 -7.10
CA PRO A 39 8.30 -9.75 -7.32
C PRO A 39 6.81 -9.49 -7.49
N ARG A 40 6.12 -10.34 -8.28
CA ARG A 40 4.67 -10.21 -8.51
C ARG A 40 3.87 -10.39 -7.22
N ARG A 41 4.27 -11.36 -6.38
CA ARG A 41 3.64 -11.57 -5.06
C ARG A 41 3.81 -10.36 -4.14
N ARG A 42 5.00 -9.76 -4.08
CA ARG A 42 5.25 -8.53 -3.30
C ARG A 42 4.40 -7.37 -3.78
N LEU A 43 4.33 -7.16 -5.10
CA LEU A 43 3.49 -6.12 -5.71
C LEU A 43 2.01 -6.32 -5.39
N LEU A 44 1.52 -7.57 -5.43
CA LEU A 44 0.12 -7.88 -5.11
C LEU A 44 -0.19 -7.58 -3.64
N ILE A 45 0.67 -8.04 -2.72
CA ILE A 45 0.51 -7.78 -1.28
C ILE A 45 0.54 -6.27 -1.00
N ALA A 46 1.48 -5.55 -1.61
CA ALA A 46 1.57 -4.09 -1.50
C ALA A 46 0.31 -3.40 -2.03
N SER A 47 -0.23 -3.85 -3.17
CA SER A 47 -1.44 -3.29 -3.78
C SER A 47 -2.68 -3.49 -2.90
N VAL A 48 -2.87 -4.71 -2.37
CA VAL A 48 -3.98 -5.00 -1.45
C VAL A 48 -3.86 -4.15 -0.18
N SER A 49 -2.66 -4.05 0.39
CA SER A 49 -2.40 -3.21 1.57
C SER A 49 -2.72 -1.74 1.30
N PHE A 50 -2.28 -1.23 0.15
CA PHE A 50 -2.52 0.15 -0.28
C PHE A 50 -4.01 0.47 -0.33
N PHE A 51 -4.79 -0.30 -1.09
CA PHE A 51 -6.23 -0.04 -1.23
C PHE A 51 -6.99 -0.20 0.08
N LEU A 52 -6.64 -1.21 0.89
CA LEU A 52 -7.30 -1.41 2.19
C LEU A 52 -6.99 -0.25 3.15
N THR A 53 -5.74 0.20 3.20
CA THR A 53 -5.31 1.32 4.04
C THR A 53 -6.00 2.61 3.59
N PHE A 54 -6.00 2.89 2.29
CA PHE A 54 -6.67 4.06 1.74
C PHE A 54 -8.17 4.05 2.05
N ALA A 55 -8.86 2.93 1.82
CA ALA A 55 -10.29 2.79 2.13
C ALA A 55 -10.56 2.97 3.64
N THR A 56 -9.67 2.48 4.50
CA THR A 56 -9.79 2.62 5.96
C THR A 56 -9.67 4.06 6.40
N VAL A 57 -8.62 4.77 5.94
CA VAL A 57 -8.42 6.19 6.26
C VAL A 57 -9.59 7.03 5.74
N ARG A 58 -10.02 6.78 4.49
CA ARG A 58 -11.14 7.52 3.89
C ARG A 58 -12.48 7.23 4.56
N GLY A 59 -12.70 5.98 4.96
CA GLY A 59 -13.86 5.56 5.74
C GLY A 59 -13.87 6.24 7.11
N MET A 60 -12.72 6.40 7.76
CA MET A 60 -12.60 7.13 9.02
C MET A 60 -12.95 8.60 8.85
N VAL A 61 -12.39 9.29 7.83
CA VAL A 61 -12.74 10.68 7.52
C VAL A 61 -14.24 10.82 7.25
N PHE A 62 -14.82 9.89 6.48
CA PHE A 62 -16.26 9.86 6.23
C PHE A 62 -17.07 9.74 7.54
N CYS A 63 -16.72 8.81 8.42
CA CYS A 63 -17.40 8.67 9.71
C CYS A 63 -17.28 9.93 10.59
N ILE A 64 -16.11 10.59 10.60
CA ILE A 64 -15.91 11.83 11.34
C ILE A 64 -16.80 12.95 10.79
N VAL A 65 -16.81 13.14 9.46
CA VAL A 65 -17.66 14.15 8.79
C VAL A 65 -19.15 13.89 9.05
N HIS A 66 -19.56 12.63 9.09
CA HIS A 66 -20.94 12.23 9.38
C HIS A 66 -21.27 12.07 10.88
N HIS A 67 -20.37 12.49 11.77
CA HIS A 67 -20.56 12.47 13.23
C HIS A 67 -20.92 11.07 13.78
N ILE A 68 -20.37 10.01 13.19
CA ILE A 68 -20.58 8.62 13.61
C ILE A 68 -19.53 8.29 14.70
N PRO A 69 -19.93 8.09 15.97
CA PRO A 69 -19.00 7.72 17.03
C PRO A 69 -18.38 6.34 16.74
N PRO A 70 -17.12 6.06 17.15
CA PRO A 70 -16.26 6.79 18.09
C PRO A 70 -15.12 7.61 17.44
N PHE A 71 -15.21 7.98 16.16
CA PHE A 71 -14.07 8.57 15.43
C PHE A 71 -14.01 10.10 15.59
N HIS A 72 -12.86 10.64 16.05
CA HIS A 72 -12.58 12.09 16.02
C HIS A 72 -11.21 12.37 15.38
N TYR A 73 -10.98 13.65 15.03
CA TYR A 73 -9.70 14.10 14.48
C TYR A 73 -8.58 14.07 15.52
N VAL A 74 -7.37 13.71 15.08
CA VAL A 74 -6.15 13.81 15.90
C VAL A 74 -5.71 15.28 15.96
N ILE A 75 -5.81 15.89 17.14
CA ILE A 75 -5.33 17.26 17.40
C ILE A 75 -4.25 17.18 18.48
N MET A 76 -3.00 17.50 18.11
CA MET A 76 -1.86 17.50 19.03
C MET A 76 -1.34 18.93 19.21
N GLU A 77 -1.39 19.46 20.44
CA GLU A 77 -0.69 20.70 20.89
C GLU A 77 -0.66 21.90 19.91
N GLY A 78 -1.77 22.19 19.22
CA GLY A 78 -1.85 23.32 18.28
C GLY A 78 -1.11 23.11 16.94
N ARG A 79 -0.62 21.90 16.66
CA ARG A 79 0.02 21.52 15.39
C ARG A 79 -0.52 20.18 14.89
N HIS A 80 -1.27 20.21 13.80
CA HIS A 80 -1.80 19.01 13.17
C HIS A 80 -0.65 18.15 12.62
N ILE A 81 -0.34 17.03 13.29
CA ILE A 81 0.54 16.01 12.72
C ILE A 81 -0.28 15.21 11.71
N HIS A 82 -0.01 15.52 10.45
CA HIS A 82 -0.55 14.88 9.27
C HIS A 82 -0.08 13.42 9.22
N HIS A 83 -0.99 12.48 8.95
CA HIS A 83 -0.63 11.04 8.88
C HIS A 83 0.32 10.74 7.73
N LEU A 84 0.46 11.67 6.77
CA LEU A 84 1.55 11.77 5.81
C LEU A 84 2.93 11.50 6.44
N VAL A 85 3.23 12.08 7.61
CA VAL A 85 4.56 11.98 8.23
C VAL A 85 4.88 10.53 8.59
N PHE A 86 3.91 9.80 9.14
CA PHE A 86 4.06 8.37 9.42
C PHE A 86 4.22 7.57 8.13
N GLY A 87 3.48 7.92 7.07
CA GLY A 87 3.62 7.32 5.75
C GLY A 87 5.04 7.40 5.21
N ILE A 88 5.64 8.60 5.26
CA ILE A 88 7.03 8.84 4.82
C ILE A 88 8.03 8.03 5.65
N LEU A 89 7.90 8.04 6.99
CA LEU A 89 8.79 7.28 7.87
C LEU A 89 8.74 5.77 7.57
N ILE A 90 7.55 5.23 7.33
CA ILE A 90 7.38 3.82 6.98
C ILE A 90 8.03 3.51 5.63
N LEU A 91 7.84 4.37 4.61
CA LEU A 91 8.47 4.20 3.31
C LEU A 91 10.00 4.25 3.38
N LEU A 92 10.56 5.16 4.17
CA LEU A 92 12.01 5.24 4.40
C LEU A 92 12.55 3.98 5.07
N LEU A 93 11.87 3.47 6.11
CA LEU A 93 12.26 2.24 6.79
C LEU A 93 12.18 1.02 5.88
N VAL A 94 11.13 0.91 5.07
CA VAL A 94 10.98 -0.19 4.10
C VAL A 94 12.04 -0.11 3.01
N GLY A 95 12.28 1.08 2.45
CA GLY A 95 13.32 1.31 1.46
C GLY A 95 14.71 0.95 1.99
N TYR A 96 15.04 1.40 3.20
CA TYR A 96 16.28 1.04 3.88
C TYR A 96 16.37 -0.46 4.15
N GLY A 97 15.29 -1.09 4.63
CA GLY A 97 15.22 -2.52 4.85
C GLY A 97 15.51 -3.33 3.58
N TRP A 98 15.00 -2.90 2.42
CA TRP A 98 15.32 -3.54 1.14
C TRP A 98 16.78 -3.34 0.71
N LEU A 99 17.42 -2.20 1.02
CA LEU A 99 18.86 -2.03 0.80
C LEU A 99 19.67 -3.00 1.66
N CYS A 100 19.20 -3.32 2.86
CA CYS A 100 19.77 -4.36 3.73
C CYS A 100 19.33 -5.79 3.34
N GLU A 101 18.73 -5.98 2.17
CA GLU A 101 18.21 -7.27 1.67
C GLU A 101 17.16 -7.96 2.57
N VAL A 102 16.48 -7.19 3.43
CA VAL A 102 15.45 -7.74 4.33
C VAL A 102 14.31 -8.33 3.51
N GLY A 103 14.06 -9.63 3.70
CA GLY A 103 13.02 -10.37 2.98
C GLY A 103 13.39 -10.81 1.56
N ASN A 104 14.65 -10.69 1.12
CA ASN A 104 15.13 -11.22 -0.17
C ASN A 104 15.57 -12.70 -0.16
N GLY A 105 15.88 -13.28 1.01
CA GLY A 105 16.33 -14.68 1.15
C GLY A 105 15.28 -15.74 0.78
N SER A 106 15.62 -17.04 0.88
CA SER A 106 14.73 -18.16 0.55
C SER A 106 14.11 -18.90 1.73
N ASP A 107 14.54 -18.60 2.95
CA ASP A 107 14.10 -19.32 4.15
C ASP A 107 12.69 -18.92 4.57
N SER A 108 12.03 -19.73 5.41
CA SER A 108 10.70 -19.42 5.94
C SER A 108 10.62 -18.04 6.61
N SER A 109 11.70 -17.58 7.26
CA SER A 109 11.80 -16.23 7.86
C SER A 109 11.79 -15.11 6.81
N SER A 110 12.36 -15.36 5.63
CA SER A 110 12.40 -14.39 4.53
C SER A 110 11.03 -14.16 3.89
N ILE A 111 10.14 -15.16 3.92
CA ILE A 111 8.78 -15.05 3.39
C ILE A 111 7.94 -14.11 4.25
N LEU A 112 8.07 -14.22 5.58
CA LEU A 112 7.40 -13.32 6.52
C LEU A 112 7.93 -11.90 6.39
N ALA A 113 9.26 -11.73 6.39
CA ALA A 113 9.89 -10.43 6.19
C ALA A 113 9.47 -9.79 4.86
N SER A 114 9.49 -10.56 3.76
CA SER A 114 9.02 -10.09 2.44
C SER A 114 7.57 -9.63 2.46
N SER A 115 6.69 -10.36 3.15
CA SER A 115 5.26 -10.04 3.21
C SER A 115 5.02 -8.79 4.06
N LEU A 116 5.70 -8.70 5.21
CA LEU A 116 5.66 -7.53 6.09
C LEU A 116 6.17 -6.28 5.37
N MET A 117 7.34 -6.34 4.72
CA MET A 117 7.88 -5.20 3.96
C MET A 117 6.92 -4.75 2.85
N SER A 118 6.26 -5.69 2.17
CA SER A 118 5.27 -5.37 1.12
C SER A 118 4.02 -4.71 1.70
N LEU A 119 3.51 -5.20 2.84
CA LEU A 119 2.36 -4.60 3.53
C LEU A 119 2.68 -3.19 4.00
N LEU A 120 3.83 -3.01 4.65
CA LEU A 120 4.30 -1.71 5.14
C LEU A 120 4.52 -0.73 3.99
N TYR A 121 5.06 -1.19 2.85
CA TYR A 121 5.18 -0.35 1.65
C TYR A 121 3.81 0.19 1.20
N GLY A 122 2.82 -0.70 1.03
CA GLY A 122 1.47 -0.29 0.61
C GLY A 122 0.79 0.63 1.62
N LEU A 123 0.96 0.35 2.92
CA LEU A 123 0.46 1.17 4.02
C LEU A 123 1.09 2.58 4.00
N GLY A 124 2.42 2.65 3.93
CA GLY A 124 3.16 3.91 3.89
C GLY A 124 2.80 4.75 2.65
N ALA A 125 2.67 4.11 1.49
CA ALA A 125 2.24 4.78 0.26
C ALA A 125 0.81 5.33 0.35
N ALA A 126 -0.14 4.57 0.93
CA ALA A 126 -1.52 5.03 1.09
C ALA A 126 -1.62 6.22 2.04
N LEU A 127 -0.94 6.16 3.19
CA LEU A 127 -0.89 7.27 4.14
C LEU A 127 -0.25 8.52 3.53
N THR A 128 0.80 8.33 2.73
CA THR A 128 1.49 9.46 2.09
C THR A 128 0.62 10.12 1.02
N LEU A 129 -0.08 9.33 0.21
CA LEU A 129 -0.85 9.84 -0.93
C LEU A 129 -2.23 10.40 -0.54
N ASP A 130 -2.80 10.00 0.60
CA ASP A 130 -4.11 10.52 1.04
C ASP A 130 -4.09 12.04 1.27
N GLU A 131 -2.96 12.57 1.74
CA GLU A 131 -2.74 14.01 1.98
C GLU A 131 -1.86 14.68 0.91
N PHE A 132 -1.73 14.05 -0.27
CA PHE A 132 -0.87 14.56 -1.35
C PHE A 132 -1.20 16.01 -1.77
N ALA A 133 -2.47 16.40 -1.74
CA ALA A 133 -2.92 17.76 -2.02
C ALA A 133 -2.28 18.82 -1.10
N LEU A 134 -2.13 18.51 0.19
CA LEU A 134 -1.59 19.41 1.23
C LEU A 134 -0.08 19.58 1.10
N TRP A 135 0.63 18.53 0.69
CA TRP A 135 2.07 18.59 0.45
C TRP A 135 2.43 19.39 -0.82
N LEU A 136 1.61 19.29 -1.88
CA LEU A 136 1.83 20.06 -3.11
C LEU A 136 1.52 21.54 -2.96
N ASN A 137 0.55 21.89 -2.11
CA ASN A 137 0.11 23.26 -1.92
C ASN A 137 0.34 23.67 -0.47
N LEU A 138 1.57 24.12 -0.15
CA LEU A 138 1.97 24.58 1.19
C LEU A 138 1.24 25.86 1.69
N LYS A 139 0.13 26.26 1.06
CA LYS A 139 -0.72 27.37 1.53
C LYS A 139 -2.11 26.81 1.82
N ASP A 140 -2.49 26.85 3.11
CA ASP A 140 -3.79 26.47 3.71
C ASP A 140 -5.01 27.29 3.20
N VAL A 141 -4.98 27.73 1.96
CA VAL A 141 -5.98 28.63 1.39
C VAL A 141 -6.38 28.09 0.03
N TYR A 142 -7.14 26.97 -0.01
CA TYR A 142 -8.21 26.72 -1.00
C TYR A 142 -9.00 25.42 -0.67
N PHE A 143 -9.77 25.48 0.43
CA PHE A 143 -10.63 24.41 0.98
C PHE A 143 -11.73 23.82 0.06
N VAL A 144 -11.83 24.16 -1.23
CA VAL A 144 -12.94 23.72 -2.10
C VAL A 144 -12.49 22.76 -3.23
N ARG A 145 -11.18 22.52 -3.42
CA ARG A 145 -10.66 21.70 -4.53
C ARG A 145 -9.67 20.58 -4.15
N GLU A 146 -9.26 20.49 -2.89
CA GLU A 146 -8.20 19.60 -2.38
C GLU A 146 -8.53 18.10 -2.45
N GLY A 147 -9.81 17.72 -2.40
CA GLY A 147 -10.20 16.32 -2.52
C GLY A 147 -9.82 15.69 -3.86
N ARG A 148 -9.69 16.47 -4.94
CA ARG A 148 -9.45 15.93 -6.29
C ARG A 148 -7.99 15.59 -6.55
N SER A 149 -7.03 16.41 -6.12
CA SER A 149 -5.61 16.12 -6.41
C SER A 149 -5.06 14.92 -5.63
N SER A 150 -5.44 14.74 -4.37
CA SER A 150 -5.12 13.50 -3.64
C SER A 150 -5.78 12.29 -4.31
N PHE A 151 -7.04 12.43 -4.72
CA PHE A 151 -7.77 11.36 -5.40
C PHE A 151 -7.16 11.00 -6.75
N ASP A 152 -6.71 11.98 -7.54
CA ASP A 152 -6.01 11.77 -8.81
C ASP A 152 -4.68 11.04 -8.60
N ALA A 153 -3.90 11.43 -7.58
CA ALA A 153 -2.64 10.76 -7.25
C ALA A 153 -2.86 9.30 -6.82
N ILE A 154 -3.91 9.05 -6.04
CA ILE A 154 -4.29 7.71 -5.59
C ILE A 154 -4.81 6.85 -6.74
N ILE A 155 -5.61 7.41 -7.67
CA ILE A 155 -6.04 6.71 -8.87
C ILE A 155 -4.84 6.36 -9.74
N LEU A 156 -3.94 7.32 -9.98
CA LEU A 156 -2.77 7.11 -10.82
C LEU A 156 -1.87 6.01 -10.25
N PHE A 157 -1.50 6.13 -8.97
CA PHE A 157 -0.63 5.18 -8.31
C PHE A 157 -1.30 3.81 -8.11
N GLY A 158 -2.58 3.81 -7.72
CA GLY A 158 -3.40 2.59 -7.61
C GLY A 158 -3.55 1.88 -8.96
N SER A 159 -3.73 2.62 -10.05
CA SER A 159 -3.76 2.06 -11.40
C SER A 159 -2.41 1.47 -11.80
N LEU A 160 -1.30 2.15 -11.49
CA LEU A 160 0.04 1.64 -11.73
C LEU A 160 0.28 0.31 -10.97
N LEU A 161 -0.12 0.25 -9.71
CA LEU A 161 -0.06 -0.96 -8.89
C LEU A 161 -0.93 -2.09 -9.46
N ALA A 162 -2.17 -1.78 -9.86
CA ALA A 162 -3.09 -2.74 -10.48
C ALA A 162 -2.56 -3.27 -11.81
N ILE A 163 -2.03 -2.41 -12.68
CA ILE A 163 -1.43 -2.82 -13.96
C ILE A 163 -0.15 -3.64 -13.72
N SER A 164 0.68 -3.26 -12.76
CA SER A 164 1.92 -3.99 -12.47
C SER A 164 1.65 -5.39 -11.90
N THR A 165 0.55 -5.55 -11.16
CA THR A 165 0.16 -6.83 -10.57
C THR A 165 -0.60 -7.73 -11.52
N TRP A 166 -1.57 -7.18 -12.27
CA TRP A 166 -2.49 -7.92 -13.13
C TRP A 166 -2.15 -7.85 -14.62
N GLY A 167 -1.44 -6.82 -15.07
CA GLY A 167 -1.08 -6.56 -16.47
C GLY A 167 0.28 -7.12 -16.90
N ALA A 168 1.21 -7.38 -15.97
CA ALA A 168 2.50 -8.01 -16.28
C ALA A 168 2.41 -9.35 -17.05
N PRO A 169 1.38 -10.22 -16.82
CA PRO A 169 1.17 -11.42 -17.64
C PRO A 169 0.80 -11.12 -19.11
N LEU A 170 0.10 -10.00 -19.39
CA LEU A 170 -0.36 -9.65 -20.75
C LEU A 170 0.80 -9.20 -21.65
N PHE A 171 1.71 -8.38 -21.13
CA PHE A 171 2.90 -7.95 -21.87
C PHE A 171 3.89 -9.11 -22.08
N SER A 172 3.99 -10.03 -21.13
CA SER A 172 4.83 -11.23 -21.26
C SER A 172 4.27 -12.24 -22.27
N ALA A 173 2.94 -12.41 -22.34
CA ALA A 173 2.30 -13.25 -23.36
C ALA A 173 2.48 -12.68 -24.78
N SER A 174 2.38 -11.35 -24.93
CA SER A 174 2.59 -10.66 -26.21
C SER A 174 4.05 -10.75 -26.69
N ALA A 175 5.02 -10.69 -25.78
CA ALA A 175 6.44 -10.86 -26.11
C ALA A 175 6.78 -12.30 -26.56
N LYS A 176 6.11 -13.31 -26.01
CA LYS A 176 6.32 -14.72 -26.38
C LYS A 176 5.74 -15.07 -27.76
N GLY A 177 4.67 -14.38 -28.18
CA GLY A 177 4.08 -14.55 -29.51
C GLY A 177 4.93 -14.03 -30.68
N LYS A 178 5.86 -13.11 -30.44
CA LYS A 178 6.74 -12.55 -31.49
C LYS A 178 8.07 -13.30 -31.70
N SER A 179 8.42 -14.26 -30.83
CA SER A 179 9.70 -14.98 -30.90
C SER A 179 9.60 -16.41 -31.46
N GLY A 180 8.39 -16.88 -31.80
CA GLY A 180 8.13 -18.26 -32.22
C GLY A 180 8.22 -18.54 -33.72
N ASP A 181 8.42 -17.52 -34.56
CA ASP A 181 8.37 -17.66 -36.03
C ASP A 181 9.74 -17.41 -36.67
N ARG A 182 10.71 -18.28 -36.37
CA ARG A 182 11.92 -18.40 -37.21
C ARG A 182 11.92 -19.80 -37.81
N PRO A 183 11.69 -19.95 -39.13
CA PRO A 183 11.85 -21.24 -39.79
C PRO A 183 13.31 -21.68 -39.70
N ASN A 184 13.51 -22.95 -39.37
CA ASN A 184 14.83 -23.57 -39.27
C ASN A 184 15.47 -23.62 -40.66
N PRO A 185 16.66 -23.04 -40.90
CA PRO A 185 17.36 -23.23 -42.16
C PRO A 185 17.82 -24.69 -42.26
N ILE A 186 17.50 -25.32 -43.38
CA ILE A 186 17.85 -26.70 -43.77
C ILE A 186 19.34 -26.75 -44.11
#